data_AF-A0A0C3DZ99-F1
#
_entry.id   AF-A0A0C3DZ99-F1
#
_cell.length_a   1.000
_cell.length_b   1.000
_cell.length_c   1.000
_cell.angle_alpha   90.00
_cell.angle_beta   90.00
_cell.angle_gamma   90.00
#
_symmetry.space_group_name_H-M   'P 1'
#
loop_
_entity.id
_entity.type
_entity.pdbx_description
1 polymer ?
#
loop_
_entity_poly.entity_id
_entity_poly.type
_entity_poly.pdbx_seq_one_letter_code
_entity_poly.pdbx_strand_id
1 'polypeptide(L)'
;LNKSADSACGDDAATLKPVVMHWLMSAEPVEPALEPGEKDGRGFDHEVTGCLLCPVDYDWHDPDHRAAIHDYHPDFLVTAYSWPTFLYESGRFNPNNPTNGLFKGILLVKTFKHMFTSPTS
;
A
#
# COMPACT_ATOMS: atom_id res chain seq x y z
N LEU A 1 -20.92 -24.28 1.56
CA LEU A 1 -19.68 -24.06 0.78
C LEU A 1 -19.15 -22.63 0.97
N ASN A 2 -19.96 -21.57 0.96
CA ASN A 2 -19.42 -20.20 1.07
C ASN A 2 -18.96 -19.77 2.48
N LYS A 3 -19.61 -20.24 3.55
CA LYS A 3 -19.31 -19.81 4.93
C LYS A 3 -17.87 -20.10 5.40
N SER A 4 -17.24 -21.14 4.88
CA SER A 4 -15.88 -21.54 5.26
C SER A 4 -14.79 -20.79 4.49
N ALA A 5 -15.09 -20.39 3.25
CA ALA A 5 -14.20 -19.55 2.44
C ALA A 5 -14.20 -18.10 2.94
N ASP A 6 -15.39 -17.58 3.30
CA ASP A 6 -15.52 -16.23 3.86
C ASP A 6 -14.83 -16.10 5.22
N SER A 7 -14.88 -17.14 6.06
CA SER A 7 -14.18 -17.13 7.36
C SER A 7 -12.66 -17.16 7.21
N ALA A 8 -12.13 -17.98 6.29
CA ALA A 8 -10.69 -18.01 6.02
C ALA A 8 -10.18 -16.66 5.47
N CYS A 9 -10.93 -16.04 4.56
CA CYS A 9 -10.61 -14.73 4.00
C CYS A 9 -10.63 -13.61 5.07
N GLY A 10 -11.56 -13.69 6.04
CA GLY A 10 -11.61 -12.78 7.18
C GLY A 10 -10.41 -12.89 8.11
N ASP A 11 -9.95 -14.11 8.39
CA ASP A 11 -8.78 -14.39 9.23
C ASP A 11 -7.47 -13.94 8.55
N ASP A 12 -7.35 -14.16 7.24
CA ASP A 12 -6.18 -13.71 6.45
C ASP A 12 -6.05 -12.19 6.45
N ALA A 13 -7.15 -11.45 6.27
CA ALA A 13 -7.12 -9.98 6.28
C ALA A 13 -6.82 -9.39 7.68
N ALA A 14 -7.15 -10.11 8.75
CA ALA A 14 -6.83 -9.71 10.12
C ALA A 14 -5.35 -9.92 10.45
N THR A 15 -4.77 -11.04 10.01
CA THR A 15 -3.36 -11.39 10.24
C THR A 15 -2.40 -10.59 9.35
N LEU A 16 -2.82 -10.21 8.15
CA LEU A 16 -1.97 -9.47 7.20
C LEU A 16 -1.61 -8.06 7.68
N LYS A 17 -2.50 -7.38 8.41
CA LYS A 17 -2.29 -6.00 8.88
C LYS A 17 -1.00 -5.84 9.71
N PRO A 18 -0.81 -6.54 10.84
CA PRO A 18 0.41 -6.42 11.62
C PRO A 18 1.66 -6.90 10.86
N VAL A 19 1.50 -7.88 9.96
CA VAL A 19 2.60 -8.41 9.14
C VAL A 19 3.11 -7.38 8.14
N VAL A 20 2.21 -6.69 7.43
CA VAL A 20 2.59 -5.62 6.49
C VAL A 20 3.33 -4.50 7.22
N MET A 21 2.85 -4.11 8.40
CA MET A 21 3.49 -3.07 9.20
C MET A 21 4.89 -3.49 9.65
N HIS A 22 5.04 -4.73 10.11
CA HIS A 22 6.35 -5.29 10.41
C HIS A 22 7.28 -5.26 9.19
N TRP A 23 6.79 -5.60 7.99
CA TRP A 23 7.60 -5.50 6.77
C TRP A 23 8.05 -4.08 6.43
N LEU A 24 7.19 -3.07 6.68
CA LEU A 24 7.53 -1.67 6.45
C LEU A 24 8.62 -1.21 7.42
N MET A 25 8.41 -1.44 8.72
CA MET A 25 9.36 -1.04 9.78
C MET A 25 10.69 -1.80 9.73
N SER A 26 10.70 -2.99 9.13
CA SER A 26 11.94 -3.80 8.97
C SER A 26 12.75 -3.42 7.73
N ALA A 27 12.15 -2.74 6.76
CA ALA A 27 12.84 -2.34 5.54
C ALA A 27 13.76 -1.15 5.81
N GLU A 28 13.22 -0.10 6.43
CA GLU A 28 13.92 1.12 6.81
C GLU A 28 13.31 1.69 8.10
N PRO A 29 14.05 2.49 8.89
CA PRO A 29 13.48 3.22 10.01
C PRO A 29 12.32 4.11 9.54
N VAL A 30 11.17 3.98 10.19
CA VAL A 30 9.97 4.75 9.86
C VAL A 30 9.70 5.72 11.01
N GLU A 31 9.54 7.00 10.67
CA GLU A 31 9.28 8.07 11.64
C GLU A 31 8.00 8.84 11.24
N PRO A 32 7.00 8.93 12.13
CA PRO A 32 6.88 8.21 13.40
C PRO A 32 6.75 6.69 13.18
N ALA A 33 7.08 5.89 14.20
CA ALA A 33 6.91 4.44 14.11
C ALA A 33 5.44 4.07 13.84
N LEU A 34 5.21 3.11 12.94
CA LEU A 34 3.88 2.62 12.60
C LEU A 34 3.37 1.65 13.68
N GLU A 35 2.52 2.13 14.58
CA GLU A 35 1.97 1.32 15.68
C GLU A 35 0.94 0.29 15.19
N PRO A 36 1.18 -1.04 15.32
CA PRO A 36 0.31 -2.06 14.72
C PRO A 36 -1.17 -2.01 15.11
N GLY A 37 -1.45 -1.58 16.34
CA GLY A 37 -2.80 -1.45 16.90
C GLY A 37 -3.53 -0.16 16.53
N GLU A 38 -2.83 0.89 16.10
CA GLU A 38 -3.38 2.22 15.91
C GLU A 38 -3.42 2.61 14.44
N LYS A 39 -4.62 2.89 13.91
CA LYS A 39 -4.77 3.27 12.50
C LYS A 39 -4.49 4.74 12.22
N ASP A 40 -4.49 5.56 13.27
CA ASP A 40 -4.30 6.99 13.17
C ASP A 40 -2.86 7.30 12.73
N GLY A 41 -2.68 8.36 11.94
CA GLY A 41 -1.37 8.69 11.38
C GLY A 41 -0.85 7.64 10.39
N ARG A 42 -1.74 6.93 9.69
CA ARG A 42 -1.41 6.09 8.54
C ARG A 42 -2.08 6.63 7.28
N GLY A 43 -1.85 5.98 6.15
CA GLY A 43 -2.43 6.42 4.88
C GLY A 43 -1.67 7.66 4.39
N PHE A 44 -2.39 8.69 3.97
CA PHE A 44 -1.76 9.93 3.49
C PHE A 44 -1.18 10.78 4.63
N ASP A 45 -1.58 10.56 5.89
CA ASP A 45 -1.05 11.31 7.05
C ASP A 45 0.37 10.89 7.47
N HIS A 46 1.01 10.01 6.70
CA HIS A 46 2.32 9.47 7.01
C HIS A 46 3.14 9.23 5.76
N GLU A 47 4.41 9.64 5.79
CA GLU A 47 5.28 9.68 4.60
C GLU A 47 5.40 8.32 3.89
N VAL A 48 5.75 7.26 4.62
CA VAL A 48 5.92 5.92 4.03
C VAL A 48 4.61 5.36 3.45
N THR A 49 3.51 5.39 4.20
CA THR A 49 2.23 4.84 3.69
C THR A 49 1.61 5.73 2.62
N GLY A 50 1.81 7.03 2.69
CA GLY A 50 1.34 7.99 1.70
C GLY A 50 2.05 7.79 0.38
N CYS A 51 3.39 7.65 0.39
CA CYS A 51 4.16 7.32 -0.80
C CYS A 51 3.71 6.01 -1.47
N LEU A 52 3.37 4.98 -0.68
CA LEU A 52 2.89 3.71 -1.21
C LEU A 52 1.51 3.83 -1.87
N LEU A 53 0.61 4.61 -1.28
CA LEU A 53 -0.76 4.79 -1.73
C LEU A 53 -0.92 5.87 -2.79
N CYS A 54 0.05 6.78 -2.91
CA CYS A 54 0.04 7.85 -3.89
C CYS A 54 -0.20 7.27 -5.28
N PRO A 55 -1.23 7.77 -6.01
CA PRO A 55 -1.42 7.43 -7.41
C PRO A 55 -0.15 7.69 -8.22
N VAL A 56 0.10 6.82 -9.20
CA VAL A 56 1.26 6.96 -10.11
C VAL A 56 1.24 8.24 -10.95
N ASP A 57 0.12 8.95 -10.99
CA ASP A 57 -0.06 10.23 -11.68
C ASP A 57 0.52 11.42 -10.91
N TYR A 58 0.84 11.24 -9.62
CA TYR A 58 1.32 12.29 -8.73
C TYR A 58 2.68 11.92 -8.13
N ASP A 59 3.53 12.93 -7.90
CA ASP A 59 4.77 12.76 -7.16
C ASP A 59 4.55 13.02 -5.66
N TRP A 60 4.65 11.97 -4.84
CA TRP A 60 4.57 12.11 -3.39
C TRP A 60 5.72 12.94 -2.79
N HIS A 61 6.88 13.00 -3.44
CA HIS A 61 8.02 13.77 -2.93
C HIS A 61 7.87 15.27 -3.21
N ASP A 62 6.94 15.65 -4.09
CA ASP A 62 6.56 17.03 -4.30
C ASP A 62 5.64 17.50 -3.15
N PRO A 63 6.05 18.48 -2.33
CA PRO A 63 5.23 19.00 -1.24
C PRO A 63 3.91 19.62 -1.73
N ASP A 64 3.86 20.19 -2.93
CA ASP A 64 2.64 20.81 -3.47
C ASP A 64 1.63 19.74 -3.84
N HIS A 65 2.09 18.63 -4.43
CA HIS A 65 1.23 17.47 -4.72
C HIS A 65 0.68 16.85 -3.43
N ARG A 66 1.52 16.67 -2.39
CA ARG A 66 1.06 16.16 -1.09
C ARG A 66 0.01 17.07 -0.47
N ALA A 67 0.28 18.38 -0.40
CA ALA A 67 -0.66 19.35 0.14
C ALA A 67 -1.99 19.32 -0.64
N ALA A 68 -1.92 19.26 -1.96
CA ALA A 68 -3.11 19.19 -2.81
C ALA A 68 -3.92 17.89 -2.63
N ILE A 69 -3.25 16.75 -2.43
CA ILE A 69 -3.92 15.47 -2.08
C ILE A 69 -4.61 15.59 -0.72
N HIS A 70 -3.94 16.17 0.29
CA HIS A 70 -4.50 16.37 1.63
C HIS A 70 -5.70 17.34 1.63
N ASP A 71 -5.63 18.40 0.82
CA ASP A 71 -6.67 19.42 0.72
C ASP A 71 -7.82 19.02 -0.22
N TYR A 72 -7.78 17.81 -0.80
CA TYR A 72 -8.74 17.32 -1.78
C TYR A 72 -8.89 18.24 -2.99
N HIS A 73 -7.77 18.80 -3.47
CA HIS A 73 -7.76 19.66 -4.64
C HIS A 73 -8.32 18.92 -5.87
N PRO A 74 -9.19 19.55 -6.69
CA PRO A 74 -9.88 18.88 -7.80
C PRO A 74 -8.93 18.26 -8.84
N ASP A 75 -7.73 18.81 -9.01
CA ASP A 75 -6.72 18.29 -9.93
C ASP A 75 -5.87 17.13 -9.35
N PHE A 76 -5.95 16.90 -8.04
CA PHE A 76 -5.14 15.91 -7.30
C PHE A 76 -6.00 14.83 -6.60
N LEU A 77 -7.17 14.55 -7.17
CA LEU A 77 -8.08 13.55 -6.62
C LEU A 77 -7.52 12.13 -6.73
N VAL A 78 -7.38 11.47 -5.59
CA VAL A 78 -7.11 10.03 -5.52
C VAL A 78 -8.39 9.26 -5.86
N THR A 79 -8.43 8.63 -7.03
CA THR A 79 -9.60 7.89 -7.53
C THR A 79 -9.28 6.42 -7.83
N ALA A 80 -10.31 5.61 -8.04
CA ALA A 80 -10.17 4.22 -8.44
C ALA A 80 -9.65 4.02 -9.89
N TYR A 81 -9.48 5.10 -10.67
CA TYR A 81 -8.98 5.04 -12.05
C TYR A 81 -7.45 5.01 -12.14
N SER A 82 -6.77 5.30 -11.03
CA SER A 82 -5.32 5.38 -10.95
C SER A 82 -4.76 4.31 -10.03
N TRP A 83 -3.62 3.75 -10.41
CA TRP A 83 -2.97 2.74 -9.61
C TRP A 83 -2.13 3.38 -8.49
N PRO A 84 -2.17 2.84 -7.26
CA PRO A 84 -1.22 3.23 -6.23
C PRO A 84 0.18 2.69 -6.55
N THR A 85 1.19 3.47 -6.19
CA THR A 85 2.61 3.19 -6.48
C THR A 85 3.08 1.82 -5.99
N PHE A 86 2.57 1.32 -4.84
CA PHE A 86 3.01 0.04 -4.27
C PHE A 86 2.73 -1.19 -5.17
N LEU A 87 1.87 -1.08 -6.19
CA LEU A 87 1.62 -2.16 -7.14
C LEU A 87 2.77 -2.37 -8.13
N TYR A 88 3.59 -1.34 -8.35
CA TYR A 88 4.68 -1.36 -9.32
C TYR A 88 5.98 -1.89 -8.72
N GLU A 89 6.77 -2.57 -9.55
CA GLU A 89 8.13 -3.00 -9.21
C GLU A 89 8.97 -1.81 -8.74
N SER A 90 9.50 -1.88 -7.52
CA SER A 90 10.23 -0.79 -6.88
C SER A 90 9.47 0.56 -6.85
N GLY A 91 8.14 0.55 -6.94
CA GLY A 91 7.34 1.78 -7.03
C GLY A 91 7.56 2.60 -8.30
N ARG A 92 8.07 1.99 -9.38
CA ARG A 92 8.42 2.73 -10.61
C ARG A 92 7.37 2.55 -11.69
N PHE A 93 6.62 3.62 -11.96
CA PHE A 93 5.70 3.72 -13.08
C PHE A 93 6.41 4.18 -14.35
N ASN A 94 6.03 3.63 -15.51
CA ASN A 94 6.49 4.07 -16.82
C ASN A 94 5.30 4.52 -17.67
N PRO A 95 5.12 5.83 -17.94
CA PRO A 95 3.99 6.31 -18.74
C PRO A 95 4.02 5.81 -20.20
N ASN A 96 5.21 5.49 -20.73
CA ASN A 96 5.35 4.93 -22.07
C ASN A 96 5.01 3.43 -22.14
N ASN A 97 5.00 2.75 -21.00
CA ASN A 97 4.61 1.34 -20.89
C ASN A 97 3.94 1.08 -19.53
N PRO A 98 2.66 1.46 -19.36
CA PRO A 98 1.98 1.45 -18.06
C PRO A 98 1.84 0.07 -17.40
N THR A 99 1.94 -1.01 -18.17
CA THR A 99 1.89 -2.38 -17.65
C THR A 99 3.26 -2.87 -17.18
N ASN A 100 4.34 -2.17 -17.52
CA ASN A 100 5.67 -2.53 -17.08
C ASN A 100 5.77 -2.41 -15.55
N GLY A 101 6.18 -3.48 -14.89
CA GLY A 101 6.30 -3.51 -13.44
C GLY A 101 4.98 -3.60 -12.68
N LEU A 102 3.81 -3.49 -13.35
CA LEU A 102 2.51 -3.58 -12.69
C LEU A 102 2.31 -4.96 -12.04
N PHE A 103 1.78 -4.98 -10.83
CA PHE A 103 1.61 -6.16 -9.96
C PHE A 103 2.90 -6.88 -9.59
N LYS A 104 4.04 -6.20 -9.66
CA LYS A 104 5.35 -6.72 -9.22
C LYS A 104 5.91 -5.99 -7.99
N GLY A 105 5.10 -5.15 -7.36
CA GLY A 105 5.48 -4.50 -6.10
C GLY A 105 5.79 -5.50 -4.99
N ILE A 106 6.85 -5.23 -4.23
CA ILE A 106 7.39 -6.18 -3.24
C ILE A 106 6.37 -6.50 -2.14
N LEU A 107 5.56 -5.53 -1.72
CA LEU A 107 4.51 -5.75 -0.72
C LEU A 107 3.42 -6.67 -1.29
N LEU A 108 3.01 -6.48 -2.54
CA LEU A 108 2.02 -7.35 -3.18
C LEU A 108 2.53 -8.80 -3.28
N VAL A 109 3.78 -8.98 -3.70
CA VAL A 109 4.42 -10.30 -3.81
C VAL A 109 4.58 -10.95 -2.43
N LYS A 110 4.99 -10.20 -1.40
CA LYS A 110 5.09 -10.70 -0.02
C LYS A 110 3.72 -11.08 0.53
N THR A 111 2.69 -10.27 0.31
CA THR A 111 1.31 -10.56 0.69
C THR A 111 0.80 -11.84 0.04
N PHE A 112 0.99 -11.99 -1.28
CA PHE A 112 0.60 -13.20 -1.98
C PHE A 112 1.29 -14.44 -1.39
N LYS A 113 2.61 -14.39 -1.18
CA LYS A 113 3.33 -15.49 -0.52
C LYS A 113 2.80 -15.77 0.88
N HIS A 114 2.61 -14.74 1.69
CA HIS A 114 2.12 -14.88 3.06
C HIS A 114 0.76 -15.56 3.11
N MET A 115 -0.19 -15.19 2.24
CA MET A 115 -1.51 -15.83 2.21
C MET A 115 -1.44 -17.30 1.78
N PHE A 116 -0.65 -17.63 0.75
CA PHE A 116 -0.66 -18.97 0.15
C PHE A 116 0.42 -19.93 0.70
N THR A 117 1.38 -19.46 1.51
CA THR A 117 2.48 -20.29 2.03
C THR A 117 2.64 -20.24 3.55
N SER A 118 1.75 -19.55 4.27
CA SER A 118 1.81 -19.56 5.75
C SER A 118 1.23 -20.87 6.31
N PRO A 119 1.71 -21.34 7.48
CA PRO A 119 1.37 -22.67 8.03
C PRO A 119 -0.12 -22.88 8.37
N THR A 120 -0.90 -21.81 8.36
CA THR A 120 -2.34 -21.78 8.63
C THR A 120 -3.21 -21.93 7.38
N SER A 121 -2.62 -22.01 6.17
CA SER A 121 -3.34 -22.20 4.91
C SER A 121 -3.54 -23.67 4.53
#